data_AF-A5USC6-F1
#
_entry.id   AF-A5USC6-F1
#
_cell.length_a   1.000
_cell.length_b   1.000
_cell.length_c   1.000
_cell.angle_alpha   90.00
_cell.angle_beta   90.00
_cell.angle_gamma   90.00
#
_symmetry.space_group_name_H-M   'P 1'
#
loop_
_entity.id
_entity.type
_entity.pdbx_description
1 polymer ?
#
loop_
_entity_poly.entity_id
_entity_poly.type
_entity_poly.pdbx_seq_one_letter_code
_entity_poly.pdbx_strand_id
1 'polypeptide(L)'
;MGRFPTFPFNERFQRAGRALVALALLLTVLPESIRAQGDFSLRFYGTGRDGVDRVMIPLDAPPRPVDVGGDFTIEFWLKALPGDNAASACSPGEDNWIYGNVVIDRDVYFAGDYGDYGISLADGRIVFGVNNGSEGTTLCGQTNVTDGRWHHIALTRSASNGSLAIFIDGRLDARGEGPTGDVSYRDGRATQYPADPFLVIGAEKHDAGPEYPSFRGWLDDVRISRIIRYRGAFTPPTAPFTPDADTVALYHFNEGAGATVRDSSGASGGPSDGALRVGGSPAGPAWSEDTPWISSSASPPSPTSPPSQGAPALSPQPSPTTIIAVVTNVPLPTDTPVPPTQPASAASPPTSTSLPSPTLPTAGIVAPSPTPGAAPAPPNPPYWLLIIAVAGLALAGVGVALMRRR
;
A
#
# COMPACT_ATOMS: atom_id res chain seq x y z
N MET A 1 82.22 47.79 -3.83
CA MET A 1 82.93 46.82 -2.98
C MET A 1 81.91 45.76 -2.57
N GLY A 2 82.02 44.46 -2.78
CA GLY A 2 83.02 43.61 -3.40
C GLY A 2 82.34 42.35 -3.99
N ARG A 3 83.09 41.65 -4.84
CA ARG A 3 82.75 40.41 -5.55
C ARG A 3 82.72 39.20 -4.60
N PHE A 4 81.90 38.17 -4.85
CA PHE A 4 82.25 36.81 -5.35
C PHE A 4 81.37 35.78 -4.57
N PRO A 5 81.35 34.46 -4.88
CA PRO A 5 81.20 33.78 -6.17
C PRO A 5 80.21 32.57 -6.10
N THR A 6 80.12 31.87 -7.23
CA THR A 6 79.40 30.64 -7.56
C THR A 6 80.00 29.32 -7.03
N PHE A 7 79.09 28.37 -6.69
CA PHE A 7 79.15 26.87 -6.82
C PHE A 7 80.26 26.07 -6.08
N PRO A 8 80.23 24.71 -5.97
CA PRO A 8 79.19 23.67 -6.07
C PRO A 8 79.34 22.52 -5.00
N PHE A 9 78.70 21.36 -5.23
CA PHE A 9 79.11 19.98 -4.84
C PHE A 9 78.48 19.26 -3.61
N ASN A 10 77.39 18.53 -3.90
CA ASN A 10 77.21 17.07 -3.76
C ASN A 10 78.20 16.25 -2.89
N GLU A 11 77.70 15.61 -1.82
CA GLU A 11 78.10 14.28 -1.31
C GLU A 11 76.88 13.65 -0.58
N ARG A 12 76.18 12.66 -1.16
CA ARG A 12 76.37 11.19 -1.10
C ARG A 12 76.14 10.51 0.28
N PHE A 13 74.97 9.85 0.35
CA PHE A 13 74.71 8.48 0.85
C PHE A 13 74.83 8.14 2.35
N GLN A 14 73.68 7.78 2.98
CA GLN A 14 73.22 6.40 3.24
C GLN A 14 72.43 6.23 4.57
N ARG A 15 71.34 5.45 4.48
CA ARG A 15 70.58 4.71 5.55
C ARG A 15 69.52 5.53 6.32
N ALA A 16 68.27 5.11 6.51
CA ALA A 16 67.62 3.81 6.32
C ALA A 16 66.07 3.94 6.26
N GLY A 17 65.42 3.11 5.42
CA GLY A 17 64.07 2.52 5.53
C GLY A 17 62.83 3.45 5.56
N ARG A 18 61.67 3.18 4.96
CA ARG A 18 60.99 1.98 4.45
C ARG A 18 59.85 2.50 3.53
N ALA A 19 59.71 1.99 2.31
CA ALA A 19 58.62 1.10 1.88
C ALA A 19 57.69 1.78 0.84
N LEU A 20 57.35 0.99 -0.17
CA LEU A 20 56.62 1.32 -1.39
C LEU A 20 55.27 2.01 -1.15
N VAL A 21 54.96 3.03 -1.94
CA VAL A 21 53.58 3.42 -2.25
C VAL A 21 53.34 3.12 -3.72
N ALA A 22 52.83 1.92 -3.97
CA ALA A 22 52.09 1.60 -5.18
C ALA A 22 50.85 0.85 -4.72
N LEU A 23 49.72 1.55 -4.64
CA LEU A 23 48.42 0.89 -4.57
C LEU A 23 47.52 1.55 -5.60
N ALA A 24 47.20 0.76 -6.62
CA ALA A 24 46.28 1.07 -7.68
C ALA A 24 44.90 1.42 -7.10
N LEU A 25 44.37 2.60 -7.43
CA LEU A 25 42.92 2.81 -7.40
C LEU A 25 42.34 2.13 -8.64
N LEU A 26 42.18 0.81 -8.57
CA LEU A 26 41.23 0.13 -9.43
C LEU A 26 39.85 0.37 -8.80
N LEU A 27 39.16 1.42 -9.25
CA LEU A 27 37.75 1.62 -8.94
C LEU A 27 37.01 0.45 -9.59
N THR A 28 36.73 -0.59 -8.82
CA THR A 28 35.80 -1.64 -9.26
C THR A 28 34.42 -0.99 -9.33
N VAL A 29 34.06 -0.49 -10.51
CA VAL A 29 32.66 -0.39 -10.91
C VAL A 29 32.19 -1.84 -10.97
N LEU A 30 31.65 -2.35 -9.85
CA LEU A 30 30.84 -3.55 -9.92
C LEU A 30 29.74 -3.22 -10.94
N PRO A 31 29.47 -4.07 -11.94
CA PRO A 31 28.26 -3.88 -12.72
C PRO A 31 27.11 -3.85 -11.71
N GLU A 32 26.34 -2.78 -11.70
CA GLU A 32 24.97 -2.87 -11.20
C GLU A 32 24.40 -4.07 -11.92
N SER A 33 24.16 -5.14 -11.17
CA SER A 33 23.47 -6.30 -11.70
C SER A 33 22.18 -5.74 -12.30
N ILE A 34 22.08 -5.79 -13.63
CA ILE A 34 20.84 -5.54 -14.37
C ILE A 34 19.92 -6.67 -13.94
N ARG A 35 19.35 -6.53 -12.74
CA ARG A 35 18.23 -7.32 -12.23
C ARG A 35 17.06 -7.02 -13.17
N ALA A 36 16.33 -8.06 -13.54
CA ALA A 36 15.22 -7.91 -14.46
C ALA A 36 14.09 -7.13 -13.77
N GLN A 37 13.24 -6.47 -14.55
CA GLN A 37 11.99 -5.92 -14.04
C GLN A 37 11.12 -7.08 -13.52
N GLY A 38 10.66 -6.99 -12.26
CA GLY A 38 9.89 -8.03 -11.57
C GLY A 38 10.67 -8.85 -10.53
N ASP A 39 11.88 -8.44 -10.15
CA ASP A 39 12.76 -9.13 -9.20
C ASP A 39 12.46 -8.81 -7.73
N PHE A 40 11.76 -7.72 -7.43
CA PHE A 40 11.45 -7.32 -6.06
C PHE A 40 10.01 -6.83 -5.90
N SER A 41 9.56 -6.86 -4.65
CA SER A 41 8.39 -6.17 -4.13
C SER A 41 8.78 -5.36 -2.88
N LEU A 42 7.85 -4.57 -2.36
CA LEU A 42 8.04 -3.83 -1.11
C LEU A 42 7.26 -4.48 0.03
N ARG A 43 7.96 -4.84 1.10
CA ARG A 43 7.38 -5.44 2.32
C ARG A 43 7.18 -4.39 3.41
N PHE A 44 5.98 -4.35 3.97
CA PHE A 44 5.59 -3.56 5.13
C PHE A 44 5.41 -4.49 6.34
N TYR A 45 5.79 -4.02 7.52
CA TYR A 45 5.80 -4.85 8.73
C TYR A 45 4.66 -4.54 9.71
N GLY A 46 3.82 -3.56 9.40
CA GLY A 46 2.74 -3.10 10.26
C GLY A 46 3.24 -2.26 11.44
N THR A 47 4.44 -1.67 11.32
CA THR A 47 5.08 -0.89 12.39
C THR A 47 5.06 0.60 12.09
N GLY A 48 4.11 1.06 11.27
CA GLY A 48 4.09 2.42 10.74
C GLY A 48 3.57 3.46 11.72
N ARG A 49 4.16 3.54 12.91
CA ARG A 49 4.01 4.65 13.87
C ARG A 49 5.25 5.53 13.84
N ASP A 50 5.14 6.74 14.35
CA ASP A 50 6.25 7.70 14.46
C ASP A 50 6.88 8.01 13.08
N GLY A 51 6.07 8.01 12.01
CA GLY A 51 6.49 8.38 10.66
C GLY A 51 7.35 7.35 9.92
N VAL A 52 7.41 6.09 10.36
CA VAL A 52 8.17 5.00 9.71
C VAL A 52 7.28 3.95 9.05
N ASP A 53 7.87 2.88 8.50
CA ASP A 53 7.21 1.75 7.80
C ASP A 53 6.20 2.17 6.73
N ARG A 54 6.57 3.19 5.95
CA ARG A 54 5.74 3.77 4.90
C ARG A 54 6.53 4.33 3.73
N VAL A 55 5.86 4.52 2.60
CA VAL A 55 6.33 5.32 1.46
C VAL A 55 5.62 6.67 1.50
N MET A 56 6.38 7.76 1.40
CA MET A 56 5.84 9.13 1.31
C MET A 56 6.00 9.63 -0.12
N ILE A 57 4.89 9.88 -0.83
CA ILE A 57 4.87 10.36 -2.21
C ILE A 57 4.32 11.79 -2.23
N PRO A 58 5.09 12.80 -2.68
CA PRO A 58 4.62 14.18 -2.70
C PRO A 58 3.50 14.36 -3.73
N LEU A 59 2.46 15.10 -3.35
CA LEU A 59 1.34 15.49 -4.22
C LEU A 59 1.53 16.91 -4.79
N ASP A 60 2.20 17.79 -4.03
CA ASP A 60 2.34 19.21 -4.36
C ASP A 60 3.74 19.77 -4.03
N ALA A 61 3.98 21.04 -4.38
CA ALA A 61 5.22 21.79 -4.29
C ALA A 61 6.41 21.15 -5.04
N PRO A 62 6.32 20.94 -6.38
CA PRO A 62 5.22 21.37 -7.28
C PRO A 62 4.09 20.32 -7.42
N PRO A 63 2.93 20.70 -7.99
CA PRO A 63 1.84 19.77 -8.29
C PRO A 63 2.32 18.53 -9.03
N ARG A 64 1.84 17.35 -8.63
CA ARG A 64 2.28 16.05 -9.15
C ARG A 64 1.15 15.28 -9.82
N PRO A 65 1.42 14.57 -10.94
CA PRO A 65 0.39 13.84 -11.66
C PRO A 65 -0.24 12.69 -10.86
N VAL A 66 0.44 12.18 -9.84
CA VAL A 66 -0.10 11.17 -8.91
C VAL A 66 -1.30 11.69 -8.09
N ASP A 67 -1.45 13.01 -7.98
CA ASP A 67 -2.56 13.66 -7.28
C ASP A 67 -3.86 13.63 -8.09
N VAL A 68 -4.52 12.47 -8.10
CA VAL A 68 -5.75 12.26 -8.85
C VAL A 68 -6.97 12.70 -8.04
N GLY A 69 -7.85 13.49 -8.67
CA GLY A 69 -9.13 13.90 -8.08
C GLY A 69 -10.36 13.66 -8.95
N GLY A 70 -10.16 13.42 -10.25
CA GLY A 70 -11.22 13.12 -11.20
C GLY A 70 -11.59 11.64 -11.24
N ASP A 71 -11.84 11.14 -12.45
CA ASP A 71 -11.89 9.71 -12.71
C ASP A 71 -10.52 9.10 -12.44
N PHE A 72 -10.49 7.96 -11.74
CA PHE A 72 -9.24 7.25 -11.56
C PHE A 72 -9.40 5.74 -11.41
N THR A 73 -8.30 5.04 -11.67
CA THR A 73 -8.08 3.65 -11.27
C THR A 73 -6.79 3.58 -10.46
N ILE A 74 -6.85 2.95 -9.29
CA ILE A 74 -5.68 2.53 -8.52
C ILE A 74 -5.65 1.00 -8.58
N GLU A 75 -4.54 0.42 -9.05
CA GLU A 75 -4.39 -1.03 -9.10
C GLU A 75 -2.98 -1.46 -8.70
N PHE A 76 -2.88 -2.64 -8.10
CA PHE A 76 -1.64 -3.16 -7.54
C PHE A 76 -1.75 -4.65 -7.26
N TRP A 77 -0.60 -5.28 -7.02
CA TRP A 77 -0.53 -6.62 -6.46
C TRP A 77 -0.36 -6.52 -4.94
N LEU A 78 -1.14 -7.31 -4.22
CA LEU A 78 -1.09 -7.39 -2.76
C LEU A 78 -0.94 -8.83 -2.31
N LYS A 79 -0.08 -9.04 -1.32
CA LYS A 79 0.00 -10.29 -0.56
C LYS A 79 0.02 -9.97 0.93
N ALA A 80 -0.77 -10.68 1.71
CA ALA A 80 -0.80 -10.56 3.16
C ALA A 80 -1.05 -11.95 3.79
N LEU A 81 -0.50 -12.18 4.97
CA LEU A 81 -0.67 -13.47 5.66
C LEU A 81 -1.94 -13.48 6.52
N PRO A 82 -2.54 -14.67 6.75
CA PRO A 82 -3.68 -14.79 7.65
C PRO A 82 -3.35 -14.28 9.05
N GLY A 83 -4.16 -13.35 9.56
CA GLY A 83 -4.03 -12.81 10.91
C GLY A 83 -2.99 -11.68 11.09
N ASP A 84 -2.24 -11.32 10.06
CA ASP A 84 -1.25 -10.22 10.13
C ASP A 84 -1.90 -8.83 10.13
N ASN A 85 -3.12 -8.72 9.61
CA ASN A 85 -3.92 -7.49 9.54
C ASN A 85 -5.21 -7.72 10.33
N ALA A 86 -5.21 -7.27 11.59
CA ALA A 86 -6.21 -7.63 12.59
C ALA A 86 -7.33 -6.60 12.78
N ALA A 87 -7.47 -5.62 11.88
CA ALA A 87 -8.60 -4.70 11.90
C ALA A 87 -9.94 -5.45 11.85
N SER A 88 -10.93 -4.92 12.57
CA SER A 88 -12.28 -5.49 12.63
C SER A 88 -12.95 -5.53 11.26
N ALA A 89 -14.07 -6.23 11.16
CA ALA A 89 -14.88 -6.25 9.93
C ALA A 89 -15.23 -4.83 9.46
N CYS A 90 -15.23 -4.66 8.14
CA CYS A 90 -15.59 -3.40 7.50
C CYS A 90 -17.01 -2.97 7.88
N SER A 91 -17.16 -1.68 8.19
CA SER A 91 -18.46 -1.04 8.29
C SER A 91 -18.57 0.02 7.20
N PRO A 92 -19.58 -0.04 6.31
CA PRO A 92 -19.89 1.08 5.42
C PRO A 92 -20.15 2.36 6.24
N GLY A 93 -19.97 3.52 5.63
CA GLY A 93 -20.11 4.83 6.29
C GLY A 93 -19.31 5.89 5.56
N GLU A 94 -19.06 7.03 6.20
CA GLU A 94 -18.22 8.11 5.65
C GLU A 94 -16.75 7.65 5.58
N ASP A 95 -15.94 7.99 6.57
CA ASP A 95 -14.49 7.74 6.56
C ASP A 95 -14.10 6.45 7.29
N ASN A 96 -15.01 5.48 7.40
CA ASN A 96 -14.79 4.24 8.14
C ASN A 96 -13.61 3.39 7.59
N TRP A 97 -13.17 3.63 6.37
CA TRP A 97 -12.00 2.99 5.78
C TRP A 97 -10.72 3.17 6.61
N ILE A 98 -10.58 4.26 7.37
CA ILE A 98 -9.39 4.56 8.19
C ILE A 98 -9.19 3.54 9.33
N TYR A 99 -10.24 2.86 9.76
CA TYR A 99 -10.16 1.85 10.84
C TYR A 99 -9.61 0.49 10.36
N GLY A 100 -9.41 0.32 9.06
CA GLY A 100 -8.72 -0.85 8.51
C GLY A 100 -7.20 -0.73 8.64
N ASN A 101 -6.48 -1.83 8.42
CA ASN A 101 -5.04 -1.80 8.22
C ASN A 101 -4.72 -1.02 6.94
N VAL A 102 -4.23 0.21 7.07
CA VAL A 102 -4.13 1.20 5.99
C VAL A 102 -3.03 0.83 4.99
N VAL A 103 -3.44 0.61 3.73
CA VAL A 103 -2.58 0.24 2.60
C VAL A 103 -2.17 1.48 1.81
N ILE A 104 -3.12 2.32 1.44
CA ILE A 104 -2.91 3.61 0.77
C ILE A 104 -3.72 4.67 1.48
N ASP A 105 -3.11 5.82 1.76
CA ASP A 105 -3.70 6.90 2.53
C ASP A 105 -3.47 8.25 1.83
N ARG A 106 -4.57 8.85 1.37
CA ARG A 106 -4.63 10.24 0.89
C ARG A 106 -5.60 11.05 1.74
N ASP A 107 -5.68 10.77 3.03
CA ASP A 107 -6.42 11.52 4.04
C ASP A 107 -6.02 12.99 4.05
N VAL A 108 -6.82 13.85 4.65
CA VAL A 108 -6.41 15.20 5.05
C VAL A 108 -7.09 15.49 6.37
N TYR A 109 -6.35 15.97 7.37
CA TYR A 109 -7.02 16.30 8.62
C TYR A 109 -8.12 17.37 8.46
N PHE A 110 -9.26 17.09 9.11
CA PHE A 110 -10.50 17.89 9.14
C PHE A 110 -11.23 17.95 7.81
N ALA A 111 -12.00 19.02 7.57
CA ALA A 111 -12.85 19.19 6.40
C ALA A 111 -12.04 19.45 5.12
N GLY A 112 -10.99 18.66 4.86
CA GLY A 112 -10.09 18.76 3.71
C GLY A 112 -10.82 19.28 2.47
N ASP A 113 -10.26 20.30 1.83
CA ASP A 113 -10.98 21.20 0.94
C ASP A 113 -11.71 20.49 -0.21
N TYR A 114 -11.09 19.42 -0.72
CA TYR A 114 -11.65 18.48 -1.71
C TYR A 114 -11.74 17.05 -1.16
N GLY A 115 -11.65 16.88 0.16
CA GLY A 115 -11.71 15.58 0.84
C GLY A 115 -10.47 14.71 0.65
N ASP A 116 -10.70 13.41 0.66
CA ASP A 116 -9.71 12.36 0.80
C ASP A 116 -10.13 11.06 0.09
N TYR A 117 -9.20 10.12 0.03
CA TYR A 117 -9.51 8.73 -0.29
C TYR A 117 -8.45 7.83 0.31
N GLY A 118 -8.80 6.55 0.50
CA GLY A 118 -7.85 5.58 1.01
C GLY A 118 -8.30 4.15 0.84
N ILE A 119 -7.34 3.25 1.03
CA ILE A 119 -7.50 1.82 0.83
C ILE A 119 -6.93 1.11 2.05
N SER A 120 -7.69 0.19 2.62
CA SER A 120 -7.29 -0.56 3.81
C SER A 120 -7.75 -2.02 3.75
N LEU A 121 -7.28 -2.82 4.70
CA LEU A 121 -7.77 -4.18 4.95
C LEU A 121 -8.61 -4.22 6.23
N ALA A 122 -9.80 -4.81 6.15
CA ALA A 122 -10.69 -5.03 7.29
C ALA A 122 -11.24 -6.45 7.25
N ASP A 123 -10.98 -7.25 8.29
CA ASP A 123 -11.30 -8.70 8.32
C ASP A 123 -10.87 -9.44 7.03
N GLY A 124 -9.65 -9.12 6.58
CA GLY A 124 -9.03 -9.72 5.39
C GLY A 124 -9.55 -9.23 4.04
N ARG A 125 -10.45 -8.25 3.99
CA ARG A 125 -11.08 -7.75 2.74
C ARG A 125 -10.59 -6.34 2.41
N ILE A 126 -10.50 -6.03 1.13
CA ILE A 126 -10.22 -4.66 0.66
C ILE A 126 -11.37 -3.73 1.04
N VAL A 127 -11.02 -2.56 1.56
CA VAL A 127 -11.93 -1.46 1.87
C VAL A 127 -11.49 -0.23 1.09
N PHE A 128 -12.44 0.50 0.51
CA PHE A 128 -12.17 1.69 -0.30
C PHE A 128 -13.01 2.87 0.17
N GLY A 129 -12.34 3.90 0.68
CA GLY A 129 -12.96 5.14 1.10
C GLY A 129 -12.74 6.27 0.13
N VAL A 130 -13.76 7.11 -0.05
CA VAL A 130 -13.67 8.37 -0.78
C VAL A 130 -14.55 9.41 -0.09
N ASN A 131 -13.99 10.59 0.16
CA ASN A 131 -14.69 11.77 0.67
C ASN A 131 -14.36 12.98 -0.23
N ASN A 132 -15.30 13.89 -0.44
CA ASN A 132 -15.06 15.15 -1.19
C ASN A 132 -15.02 16.40 -0.31
N GLY A 133 -14.92 16.23 1.01
CA GLY A 133 -14.96 17.29 2.02
C GLY A 133 -16.37 17.64 2.50
N SER A 134 -17.40 17.03 1.90
CA SER A 134 -18.82 17.23 2.26
C SER A 134 -19.58 15.91 2.46
N GLU A 135 -19.30 14.92 1.62
CA GLU A 135 -19.93 13.60 1.64
C GLU A 135 -18.85 12.53 1.51
N GLY A 136 -18.94 11.49 2.33
CA GLY A 136 -18.01 10.37 2.37
C GLY A 136 -18.69 9.03 2.08
N THR A 137 -17.93 8.08 1.54
CA THR A 137 -18.35 6.69 1.39
C THR A 137 -17.19 5.72 1.55
N THR A 138 -17.42 4.71 2.38
CA THR A 138 -16.59 3.52 2.56
C THR A 138 -17.29 2.32 1.93
N LEU A 139 -16.68 1.78 0.87
CA LEU A 139 -17.10 0.57 0.18
C LEU A 139 -16.34 -0.65 0.73
N CYS A 140 -17.08 -1.66 1.17
CA CYS A 140 -16.51 -2.91 1.70
C CYS A 140 -16.45 -4.00 0.62
N GLY A 141 -15.27 -4.60 0.42
CA GLY A 141 -15.09 -5.79 -0.40
C GLY A 141 -15.71 -7.05 0.20
N GLN A 142 -15.71 -8.13 -0.58
CA GLN A 142 -16.29 -9.42 -0.24
C GLN A 142 -15.28 -10.57 -0.21
N THR A 143 -14.16 -10.45 -0.91
CA THR A 143 -13.17 -11.51 -1.01
C THR A 143 -12.07 -11.33 0.04
N ASN A 144 -11.73 -12.41 0.74
CA ASN A 144 -10.56 -12.41 1.61
C ASN A 144 -9.29 -12.49 0.74
N VAL A 145 -8.38 -11.52 0.90
CA VAL A 145 -7.10 -11.40 0.15
C VAL A 145 -5.88 -11.59 1.06
N THR A 146 -6.10 -12.03 2.29
CA THR A 146 -5.05 -12.26 3.31
C THR A 146 -4.72 -13.74 3.46
N ASP A 147 -4.82 -14.53 2.39
CA ASP A 147 -4.61 -15.98 2.42
C ASP A 147 -3.15 -16.41 2.22
N GLY A 148 -2.23 -15.44 2.15
CA GLY A 148 -0.81 -15.66 1.88
C GLY A 148 -0.45 -15.79 0.40
N ARG A 149 -1.37 -15.51 -0.52
CA ARG A 149 -1.13 -15.49 -1.97
C ARG A 149 -1.12 -14.05 -2.50
N TRP A 150 -0.54 -13.89 -3.68
CA TRP A 150 -0.62 -12.65 -4.44
C TRP A 150 -2.00 -12.54 -5.10
N HIS A 151 -2.66 -11.40 -4.88
CA HIS A 151 -3.92 -11.03 -5.52
C HIS A 151 -3.73 -9.73 -6.30
N HIS A 152 -4.37 -9.66 -7.47
CA HIS A 152 -4.47 -8.40 -8.21
C HIS A 152 -5.69 -7.62 -7.68
N ILE A 153 -5.46 -6.38 -7.27
CA ILE A 153 -6.50 -5.49 -6.74
C ILE A 153 -6.62 -4.31 -7.69
N ALA A 154 -7.86 -3.95 -8.05
CA ALA A 154 -8.12 -2.70 -8.77
C ALA A 154 -9.34 -2.00 -8.20
N LEU A 155 -9.23 -0.68 -8.05
CA LEU A 155 -10.28 0.18 -7.53
C LEU A 155 -10.54 1.30 -8.52
N THR A 156 -11.80 1.57 -8.83
CA THR A 156 -12.17 2.61 -9.77
C THR A 156 -13.10 3.63 -9.13
N ARG A 157 -12.92 4.89 -9.48
CA ARG A 157 -13.83 6.00 -9.16
C ARG A 157 -14.22 6.76 -10.42
N SER A 158 -15.50 7.12 -10.51
CA SER A 158 -16.04 8.07 -11.47
C SER A 158 -16.40 9.39 -10.78
N ALA A 159 -15.76 10.49 -11.15
CA ALA A 159 -16.06 11.81 -10.59
C ALA A 159 -17.42 12.34 -11.04
N SER A 160 -17.87 11.95 -12.22
CA SER A 160 -19.10 12.48 -12.83
C SER A 160 -20.39 11.96 -12.18
N ASN A 161 -20.36 10.75 -11.63
CA ASN A 161 -21.55 10.10 -11.08
C ASN A 161 -21.29 9.34 -9.77
N GLY A 162 -20.11 9.47 -9.18
CA GLY A 162 -19.78 8.88 -7.89
C GLY A 162 -19.58 7.37 -7.90
N SER A 163 -19.64 6.69 -9.06
CA SER A 163 -19.53 5.24 -9.09
C SER A 163 -18.16 4.76 -8.57
N LEU A 164 -18.20 3.88 -7.56
CA LEU A 164 -17.05 3.20 -6.99
C LEU A 164 -17.12 1.70 -7.29
N ALA A 165 -15.98 1.06 -7.52
CA ALA A 165 -15.91 -0.39 -7.64
C ALA A 165 -14.56 -0.94 -7.14
N ILE A 166 -14.62 -2.16 -6.58
CA ILE A 166 -13.48 -2.97 -6.18
C ILE A 166 -13.48 -4.22 -7.04
N PHE A 167 -12.31 -4.55 -7.59
CA PHE A 167 -12.07 -5.77 -8.35
C PHE A 167 -10.93 -6.55 -7.69
N ILE A 168 -11.13 -7.86 -7.57
CA ILE A 168 -10.16 -8.81 -7.02
C ILE A 168 -9.92 -9.88 -8.08
N ASP A 169 -8.67 -10.08 -8.47
CA ASP A 169 -8.24 -11.03 -9.49
C ASP A 169 -9.05 -10.91 -10.79
N GLY A 170 -9.34 -9.66 -11.20
CA GLY A 170 -10.06 -9.34 -12.43
C GLY A 170 -11.57 -9.52 -12.34
N ARG A 171 -12.13 -9.88 -11.18
CA ARG A 171 -13.58 -10.02 -10.96
C ARG A 171 -14.10 -8.88 -10.11
N LEU A 172 -15.30 -8.39 -10.41
CA LEU A 172 -15.96 -7.41 -9.55
C LEU A 172 -16.27 -8.05 -8.19
N ASP A 173 -15.82 -7.39 -7.14
CA ASP A 173 -15.97 -7.82 -5.74
C ASP A 173 -16.99 -6.96 -4.99
N ALA A 174 -16.96 -5.64 -5.21
CA ALA A 174 -17.95 -4.71 -4.66
C ALA A 174 -18.19 -3.52 -5.59
N ARG A 175 -19.37 -2.90 -5.49
CA ARG A 175 -19.71 -1.65 -6.18
C ARG A 175 -20.59 -0.79 -5.28
N GLY A 176 -20.49 0.52 -5.43
CA GLY A 176 -21.33 1.48 -4.71
C GLY A 176 -21.32 2.85 -5.38
N GLU A 177 -22.04 3.78 -4.76
CA GLU A 177 -22.03 5.20 -5.09
C GLU A 177 -21.33 5.94 -3.95
N GLY A 178 -20.41 6.82 -4.30
CA GLY A 178 -19.75 7.75 -3.40
C GLY A 178 -19.85 9.19 -3.93
N PRO A 179 -19.05 10.12 -3.41
CA PRO A 179 -19.15 11.52 -3.77
C PRO A 179 -18.73 11.81 -5.21
N THR A 180 -19.47 12.70 -5.87
CA THR A 180 -19.09 13.31 -7.15
C THR A 180 -18.07 14.44 -6.97
N GLY A 181 -17.48 14.89 -8.08
CA GLY A 181 -16.60 16.06 -8.09
C GLY A 181 -15.12 15.72 -7.91
N ASP A 182 -14.34 16.74 -7.58
CA ASP A 182 -12.90 16.66 -7.38
C ASP A 182 -12.57 16.12 -5.98
N VAL A 183 -11.59 15.21 -5.91
CA VAL A 183 -11.02 14.67 -4.66
C VAL A 183 -9.49 14.75 -4.59
N SER A 184 -8.87 15.62 -5.40
CA SER A 184 -7.43 15.85 -5.41
C SER A 184 -6.97 16.63 -4.18
N TYR A 185 -5.66 16.61 -3.92
CA TYR A 185 -5.08 17.59 -3.04
C TYR A 185 -5.06 18.96 -3.72
N ARG A 186 -5.56 20.00 -3.05
CA ARG A 186 -5.56 21.33 -3.66
C ARG A 186 -4.14 21.89 -3.76
N ASP A 187 -3.70 22.21 -4.97
CA ASP A 187 -2.44 22.91 -5.23
C ASP A 187 -2.28 24.17 -4.36
N GLY A 188 -1.12 24.30 -3.73
CA GLY A 188 -0.78 25.41 -2.84
C GLY A 188 -1.63 25.47 -1.58
N ARG A 189 -2.24 24.37 -1.14
CA ARG A 189 -3.02 24.34 0.10
C ARG A 189 -2.15 24.69 1.31
N ALA A 190 -2.55 25.73 2.02
CA ALA A 190 -1.96 26.08 3.30
C ALA A 190 -2.44 25.08 4.36
N THR A 191 -1.49 24.45 5.04
CA THR A 191 -1.77 23.51 6.13
C THR A 191 -0.68 23.56 7.18
N GLN A 192 -1.07 23.32 8.44
CA GLN A 192 -0.14 23.13 9.55
C GLN A 192 0.33 21.67 9.69
N TYR A 193 -0.26 20.74 8.92
CA TYR A 193 0.02 19.32 8.97
C TYR A 193 1.00 18.94 7.87
N PRO A 194 2.26 18.61 8.20
CA PRO A 194 3.31 18.40 7.20
C PRO A 194 3.08 17.19 6.27
N ALA A 195 2.26 16.22 6.70
CA ALA A 195 1.93 15.01 5.94
C ALA A 195 0.76 15.21 4.96
N ASP A 196 0.02 16.33 5.06
CA ASP A 196 -1.11 16.64 4.19
C ASP A 196 -0.79 16.56 2.68
N PRO A 197 0.31 17.15 2.16
CA PRO A 197 0.62 17.14 0.73
C PRO A 197 1.30 15.83 0.27
N PHE A 198 0.98 14.70 0.90
CA PHE A 198 1.51 13.39 0.55
C PHE A 198 0.40 12.36 0.37
N LEU A 199 0.59 11.50 -0.62
CA LEU A 199 0.01 10.17 -0.69
C LEU A 199 0.95 9.23 0.05
N VAL A 200 0.40 8.43 0.96
CA VAL A 200 1.17 7.49 1.78
C VAL A 200 0.80 6.06 1.45
N ILE A 201 1.80 5.18 1.41
CA ILE A 201 1.60 3.74 1.25
C ILE A 201 2.11 3.04 2.52
N GLY A 202 1.29 2.17 3.10
CA GLY A 202 1.65 1.25 4.17
C GLY A 202 1.22 1.64 5.58
N ALA A 203 0.79 2.88 5.81
CA ALA A 203 0.39 3.36 7.14
C ALA A 203 -0.59 4.52 7.06
N GLU A 204 -1.30 4.76 8.16
CA GLU A 204 -2.00 6.03 8.37
C GLU A 204 -0.96 7.18 8.36
N LYS A 205 -1.25 8.22 7.59
CA LYS A 205 -0.22 9.19 7.19
C LYS A 205 0.20 10.17 8.27
N HIS A 206 -0.65 10.45 9.26
CA HIS A 206 -0.43 11.47 10.28
C HIS A 206 0.04 10.95 11.64
N ASP A 207 0.14 9.63 11.82
CA ASP A 207 0.34 8.99 13.12
C ASP A 207 -0.80 9.31 14.10
N ALA A 208 -2.04 9.30 13.62
CA ALA A 208 -3.25 9.76 14.32
C ALA A 208 -3.61 8.94 15.57
N GLY A 209 -3.15 7.69 15.67
CA GLY A 209 -3.40 6.85 16.83
C GLY A 209 -3.34 5.35 16.56
N PRO A 210 -3.34 4.51 17.61
CA PRO A 210 -3.37 3.06 17.50
C PRO A 210 -4.64 2.51 16.82
N GLU A 211 -5.72 3.29 16.75
CA GLU A 211 -7.01 2.93 16.14
C GLU A 211 -6.95 2.85 14.61
N TYR A 212 -5.88 3.37 14.00
CA TYR A 212 -5.65 3.41 12.54
C TYR A 212 -4.43 2.56 12.19
N PRO A 213 -4.57 1.23 12.20
CA PRO A 213 -3.43 0.33 12.13
C PRO A 213 -2.73 0.39 10.77
N SER A 214 -1.42 0.19 10.75
CA SER A 214 -0.63 0.13 9.51
C SER A 214 -0.80 -1.23 8.80
N PHE A 215 -0.58 -1.24 7.48
CA PHE A 215 -0.58 -2.46 6.69
C PHE A 215 0.63 -3.34 6.98
N ARG A 216 0.40 -4.65 7.03
CA ARG A 216 1.45 -5.68 7.12
C ARG A 216 1.33 -6.65 5.96
N GLY A 217 2.31 -6.65 5.06
CA GLY A 217 2.28 -7.49 3.86
C GLY A 217 3.24 -7.01 2.79
N TRP A 218 2.97 -7.37 1.55
CA TRP A 218 3.76 -7.03 0.38
C TRP A 218 2.88 -6.32 -0.65
N LEU A 219 3.46 -5.31 -1.30
CA LEU A 219 2.90 -4.66 -2.47
C LEU A 219 3.89 -4.77 -3.63
N ASP A 220 3.36 -4.95 -4.83
CA ASP A 220 4.12 -4.90 -6.07
C ASP A 220 3.31 -4.16 -7.15
N ASP A 221 4.01 -3.53 -8.09
CA ASP A 221 3.45 -2.96 -9.31
C ASP A 221 2.21 -2.06 -9.09
N VAL A 222 2.37 -1.00 -8.29
CA VAL A 222 1.29 -0.04 -8.01
C VAL A 222 1.16 0.93 -9.19
N ARG A 223 0.01 0.91 -9.87
CA ARG A 223 -0.33 1.83 -10.96
C ARG A 223 -1.50 2.71 -10.57
N ILE A 224 -1.37 4.02 -10.84
CA ILE A 224 -2.46 4.99 -10.74
C ILE A 224 -2.71 5.56 -12.13
N SER A 225 -3.97 5.64 -12.53
CA SER A 225 -4.40 6.12 -13.85
C SER A 225 -5.54 7.10 -13.74
N ARG A 226 -5.57 8.09 -14.64
CA ARG A 226 -6.58 9.17 -14.68
C ARG A 226 -7.88 8.80 -15.43
N ILE A 227 -8.15 7.51 -15.57
CA ILE A 227 -9.33 6.97 -16.24
C ILE A 227 -9.88 5.79 -15.45
N ILE A 228 -11.13 5.42 -15.74
CA ILE A 228 -11.72 4.15 -15.32
C ILE A 228 -11.28 3.06 -16.29
N ARG A 229 -10.30 2.24 -15.90
CA ARG A 229 -9.78 1.14 -16.73
C ARG A 229 -10.74 -0.04 -16.83
N TYR A 230 -11.51 -0.29 -15.77
CA TYR A 230 -12.33 -1.48 -15.64
C TYR A 230 -13.79 -1.12 -15.37
N ARG A 231 -14.70 -1.57 -16.23
CA ARG A 231 -16.17 -1.43 -16.06
C ARG A 231 -16.87 -2.77 -15.84
N GLY A 232 -16.10 -3.85 -15.81
CA GLY A 232 -16.55 -5.23 -15.71
C GLY A 232 -15.34 -6.15 -15.50
N ALA A 233 -15.57 -7.46 -15.59
CA ALA A 233 -14.49 -8.43 -15.42
C ALA A 233 -13.40 -8.28 -16.50
N PHE A 234 -12.16 -8.54 -16.12
CA PHE A 234 -10.98 -8.49 -16.97
C PHE A 234 -10.01 -9.62 -16.61
N THR A 235 -9.00 -9.84 -17.45
CA THR A 235 -7.90 -10.75 -17.13
C THR A 235 -6.80 -9.95 -16.44
N PRO A 236 -6.41 -10.30 -15.20
CA PRO A 236 -5.29 -9.63 -14.54
C PRO A 236 -4.02 -9.71 -15.39
N PRO A 237 -3.13 -8.69 -15.29
CA PRO A 237 -1.82 -8.73 -15.94
C PRO A 237 -1.06 -10.00 -15.56
N THR A 238 -0.27 -10.52 -16.49
CA THR A 238 0.64 -11.66 -16.23
C THR A 238 2.10 -11.26 -16.28
N ALA A 239 2.36 -9.95 -16.33
CA ALA A 239 3.67 -9.32 -16.33
C ALA A 239 3.57 -7.93 -15.67
N PRO A 240 4.70 -7.35 -15.23
CA PRO A 240 4.75 -5.98 -14.71
C PRO A 240 4.03 -4.98 -15.62
N PHE A 241 3.43 -3.94 -15.02
CA PHE A 241 2.70 -2.96 -15.82
C PHE A 241 3.65 -2.23 -16.78
N THR A 242 3.13 -1.89 -17.97
CA THR A 242 3.77 -0.90 -18.83
C THR A 242 2.94 0.39 -18.75
N PRO A 243 3.56 1.56 -18.58
CA PRO A 243 2.80 2.81 -18.57
C PRO A 243 2.25 3.09 -19.96
N ASP A 244 1.05 3.65 -19.99
CA ASP A 244 0.41 4.21 -21.18
C ASP A 244 0.11 5.70 -20.97
N ALA A 245 -0.54 6.33 -21.96
CA ALA A 245 -0.85 7.76 -21.90
C ALA A 245 -1.74 8.15 -20.69
N ASP A 246 -2.48 7.21 -20.10
CA ASP A 246 -3.37 7.46 -18.97
C ASP A 246 -2.76 7.08 -17.63
N THR A 247 -1.55 6.53 -17.63
CA THR A 247 -0.79 6.20 -16.42
C THR A 247 -0.15 7.46 -15.85
N VAL A 248 -0.50 7.81 -14.62
CA VAL A 248 -0.04 9.04 -13.96
C VAL A 248 0.97 8.78 -12.84
N ALA A 249 1.02 7.54 -12.34
CA ALA A 249 2.09 7.04 -11.49
C ALA A 249 2.24 5.53 -11.67
N LEU A 250 3.48 5.04 -11.62
CA LEU A 250 3.77 3.61 -11.70
C LEU A 250 4.99 3.26 -10.84
N TYR A 251 4.76 2.49 -9.78
CA TYR A 251 5.79 2.05 -8.83
C TYR A 251 5.96 0.54 -8.92
N HIS A 252 7.06 0.13 -9.54
CA HIS A 252 7.40 -1.28 -9.73
C HIS A 252 8.00 -1.95 -8.49
N PHE A 253 8.44 -1.18 -7.50
CA PHE A 253 9.17 -1.67 -6.32
C PHE A 253 10.36 -2.60 -6.63
N ASN A 254 11.03 -2.36 -7.76
CA ASN A 254 12.12 -3.19 -8.29
C ASN A 254 13.53 -2.64 -7.98
N GLU A 255 13.64 -1.59 -7.18
CA GLU A 255 14.93 -0.95 -6.90
C GLU A 255 15.87 -1.85 -6.09
N GLY A 256 15.33 -2.71 -5.21
CA GLY A 256 16.08 -3.71 -4.44
C GLY A 256 17.05 -3.16 -3.38
N ALA A 257 17.31 -1.85 -3.37
CA ALA A 257 18.14 -1.16 -2.40
C ALA A 257 17.83 0.35 -2.38
N GLY A 258 18.33 1.03 -1.34
CA GLY A 258 18.13 2.47 -1.16
C GLY A 258 16.79 2.82 -0.53
N ALA A 259 16.49 4.13 -0.50
CA ALA A 259 15.32 4.69 0.19
C ALA A 259 14.39 5.48 -0.76
N THR A 260 14.51 5.25 -2.06
CA THR A 260 13.68 5.90 -3.09
C THR A 260 12.87 4.84 -3.81
N VAL A 261 11.58 5.13 -3.99
CA VAL A 261 10.67 4.40 -4.87
C VAL A 261 10.49 5.26 -6.11
N ARG A 262 10.86 4.75 -7.28
CA ARG A 262 10.85 5.53 -8.52
C ARG A 262 9.51 5.44 -9.21
N ASP A 263 8.99 6.59 -9.62
CA ASP A 263 7.84 6.68 -10.51
C ASP A 263 8.29 6.45 -11.97
N SER A 264 7.93 5.30 -12.52
CA SER A 264 8.26 4.88 -13.88
C SER A 264 7.18 5.25 -14.90
N SER A 265 6.18 6.05 -14.53
CA SER A 265 5.05 6.39 -15.41
C SER A 265 5.43 7.21 -16.64
N GLY A 266 6.48 8.05 -16.53
CA GLY A 266 6.80 9.04 -17.54
C GLY A 266 5.75 10.17 -17.68
N ALA A 267 4.86 10.32 -16.70
CA ALA A 267 3.82 11.34 -16.73
C ALA A 267 4.39 12.76 -16.69
N SER A 268 3.79 13.67 -17.47
CA SER A 268 4.17 15.09 -17.47
C SER A 268 3.93 15.72 -16.10
N GLY A 269 4.91 16.48 -15.58
CA GLY A 269 4.90 17.02 -14.21
C GLY A 269 5.50 16.06 -13.15
N GLY A 270 5.74 14.81 -13.53
CA GLY A 270 6.51 13.85 -12.76
C GLY A 270 8.02 13.99 -12.92
N PRO A 271 8.81 13.03 -12.41
CA PRO A 271 8.34 11.84 -11.68
C PRO A 271 7.80 12.21 -10.29
N SER A 272 6.83 11.44 -9.82
CA SER A 272 6.28 11.52 -8.45
C SER A 272 7.01 10.54 -7.53
N ASP A 273 8.34 10.61 -7.48
CA ASP A 273 9.15 9.64 -6.70
C ASP A 273 8.74 9.61 -5.23
N GLY A 274 8.59 8.40 -4.68
CA GLY A 274 8.33 8.16 -3.27
C GLY A 274 9.62 8.05 -2.47
N ALA A 275 9.54 8.39 -1.18
CA ALA A 275 10.64 8.20 -0.24
C ALA A 275 10.26 7.18 0.84
N LEU A 276 11.09 6.14 1.01
CA LEU A 276 10.93 5.17 2.08
C LEU A 276 11.24 5.82 3.42
N ARG A 277 10.37 5.63 4.40
CA ARG A 277 10.63 5.97 5.80
C ARG A 277 10.94 4.70 6.56
N VAL A 278 12.20 4.28 6.53
CA VAL A 278 12.64 3.02 7.13
C VAL A 278 12.78 3.16 8.64
N GLY A 279 12.13 2.29 9.41
CA GLY A 279 12.24 2.23 10.87
C GLY A 279 11.24 1.27 11.50
N GLY A 280 11.10 1.32 12.82
CA GLY A 280 10.25 0.38 13.56
C GLY A 280 10.98 -0.91 13.96
N SER A 281 10.25 -1.86 14.54
CA SER A 281 10.81 -3.15 14.97
C SER A 281 9.82 -4.29 14.65
N PRO A 282 10.09 -5.12 13.62
CA PRO A 282 11.23 -5.05 12.71
C PRO A 282 11.24 -3.77 11.85
N ALA A 283 12.42 -3.38 11.35
CA ALA A 283 12.55 -2.17 10.54
C ALA A 283 11.95 -2.37 9.15
N GLY A 284 11.04 -1.47 8.77
CA GLY A 284 10.34 -1.47 7.49
C GLY A 284 10.10 -0.07 6.93
N PRO A 285 9.70 0.07 5.65
CA PRO A 285 9.48 -1.04 4.73
C PRO A 285 10.82 -1.59 4.21
N ALA A 286 10.82 -2.81 3.70
CA ALA A 286 12.03 -3.48 3.19
C ALA A 286 11.80 -4.07 1.80
N TRP A 287 12.82 -4.01 0.96
CA TRP A 287 12.84 -4.71 -0.33
C TRP A 287 12.75 -6.23 -0.12
N SER A 288 11.94 -6.90 -0.92
CA SER A 288 11.65 -8.34 -0.80
C SER A 288 11.78 -9.02 -2.15
N GLU A 289 12.37 -10.21 -2.21
CA GLU A 289 12.47 -11.02 -3.45
C GLU A 289 11.21 -11.87 -3.73
N ASP A 290 10.21 -11.81 -2.85
CA ASP A 290 8.90 -12.42 -3.08
C ASP A 290 8.09 -11.52 -4.01
N THR A 291 7.77 -11.98 -5.22
CA THR A 291 7.06 -11.18 -6.24
C THR A 291 5.93 -12.00 -6.88
N PRO A 292 4.91 -11.36 -7.48
CA PRO A 292 3.86 -12.06 -8.23
C PRO A 292 4.34 -12.55 -9.61
N TRP A 293 5.57 -12.18 -10.03
CA TRP A 293 6.09 -12.39 -11.38
C TRP A 293 6.91 -13.66 -11.56
N ILE A 294 7.06 -14.46 -10.51
CA ILE A 294 7.98 -15.60 -10.52
C ILE A 294 7.57 -16.62 -11.60
N SER A 295 8.32 -16.60 -12.70
CA SER A 295 8.61 -17.74 -13.54
C SER A 295 9.33 -18.81 -12.71
N SER A 296 8.83 -20.05 -12.76
CA SER A 296 9.41 -21.23 -12.12
C SER A 296 10.93 -21.36 -12.39
N SER A 297 11.78 -20.90 -11.47
CA SER A 297 13.23 -21.15 -11.53
C SER A 297 13.77 -21.93 -10.34
N ALA A 298 12.92 -22.38 -9.42
CA ALA A 298 13.27 -23.47 -8.54
C ALA A 298 13.20 -24.78 -9.34
N SER A 299 14.26 -25.10 -10.08
CA SER A 299 14.52 -26.51 -10.39
C SER A 299 14.49 -27.26 -9.06
N PRO A 300 13.73 -28.36 -8.92
CA PRO A 300 13.87 -29.23 -7.76
C PRO A 300 15.37 -29.55 -7.62
N PRO A 301 15.93 -29.63 -6.40
CA PRO A 301 17.26 -30.18 -6.25
C PRO A 301 17.26 -31.51 -7.01
N SER A 302 18.16 -31.64 -7.99
CA SER A 302 18.35 -32.90 -8.70
C SER A 302 18.40 -34.00 -7.64
N PRO A 303 17.60 -35.07 -7.73
CA PRO A 303 17.62 -36.12 -6.73
C PRO A 303 19.07 -36.60 -6.65
N THR A 304 19.72 -36.33 -5.51
CA THR A 304 21.05 -36.83 -5.22
C THR A 304 20.97 -38.34 -5.40
N SER A 305 21.69 -38.86 -6.38
CA SER A 305 21.71 -40.29 -6.65
C SER A 305 22.08 -41.00 -5.34
N PRO A 306 21.29 -41.97 -4.87
CA PRO A 306 21.68 -42.74 -3.69
C PRO A 306 23.03 -43.40 -3.99
N PRO A 307 23.91 -43.56 -2.99
CA PRO A 307 25.17 -44.26 -3.18
C PRO A 307 24.87 -45.67 -3.70
N SER A 308 25.61 -46.08 -4.74
CA SER A 308 25.61 -47.42 -5.30
C SER A 308 25.86 -48.43 -4.18
N GLN A 309 24.79 -49.06 -3.68
CA GLN A 309 24.91 -50.30 -2.94
C GLN A 309 24.87 -51.44 -3.94
N GLY A 310 25.94 -52.22 -3.96
CA GLY A 310 26.09 -53.41 -4.80
C GLY A 310 24.92 -54.36 -4.62
N ALA A 311 24.50 -54.94 -5.73
CA ALA A 311 23.42 -55.91 -5.80
C ALA A 311 23.62 -57.10 -4.83
N PRO A 312 22.62 -57.42 -3.99
CA PRO A 312 22.46 -58.76 -3.45
C PRO A 312 21.52 -59.59 -4.33
N ALA A 313 21.82 -60.88 -4.37
CA ALA A 313 21.26 -61.92 -5.24
C ALA A 313 19.72 -62.01 -5.30
N LEU A 314 19.23 -62.38 -6.49
CA LEU A 314 17.85 -62.77 -6.76
C LEU A 314 17.44 -63.97 -5.89
N SER A 315 16.37 -63.82 -5.12
CA SER A 315 15.62 -64.92 -4.52
C SER A 315 14.34 -65.19 -5.35
N PRO A 316 13.89 -66.47 -5.44
CA PRO A 316 12.87 -66.87 -6.40
C PRO A 316 11.45 -66.41 -6.00
N GLN A 317 10.74 -65.86 -6.98
CA GLN A 317 9.34 -65.44 -6.96
C GLN A 317 8.40 -66.67 -6.86
N PRO A 318 7.39 -66.69 -5.98
CA PRO A 318 6.34 -67.70 -6.04
C PRO A 318 5.31 -67.40 -7.15
N SER A 319 4.87 -68.47 -7.81
CA SER A 319 3.93 -68.53 -8.94
C SER A 319 2.53 -67.96 -8.64
N PRO A 320 1.78 -67.51 -9.68
CA PRO A 320 0.46 -66.90 -9.50
C PRO A 320 -0.62 -67.93 -9.16
N THR A 321 -1.35 -67.70 -8.06
CA THR A 321 -2.55 -68.44 -7.70
C THR A 321 -3.73 -67.96 -8.54
N THR A 322 -4.35 -68.90 -9.25
CA THR A 322 -5.59 -68.71 -10.03
C THR A 322 -6.77 -68.54 -9.08
N ILE A 323 -7.49 -67.42 -9.14
CA ILE A 323 -8.77 -67.23 -8.44
C ILE A 323 -9.90 -67.58 -9.41
N ILE A 324 -10.67 -68.62 -9.08
CA ILE A 324 -11.89 -69.01 -9.79
C ILE A 324 -13.03 -68.10 -9.31
N ALA A 325 -13.59 -67.30 -10.21
CA ALA A 325 -14.81 -66.54 -9.95
C ALA A 325 -16.03 -67.47 -10.03
N VAL A 326 -16.74 -67.62 -8.91
CA VAL A 326 -18.05 -68.28 -8.87
C VAL A 326 -19.12 -67.27 -9.26
N VAL A 327 -19.76 -67.49 -10.41
CA VAL A 327 -20.92 -66.72 -10.88
C VAL A 327 -22.16 -67.24 -10.16
N THR A 328 -22.80 -66.43 -9.33
CA THR A 328 -24.14 -66.69 -8.80
C THR A 328 -25.15 -65.79 -9.53
N ASN A 329 -26.02 -66.41 -10.33
CA ASN A 329 -27.17 -65.77 -10.96
C ASN A 329 -28.19 -65.41 -9.88
N VAL A 330 -28.38 -64.11 -9.62
CA VAL A 330 -29.52 -63.59 -8.84
C VAL A 330 -30.45 -62.83 -9.81
N PRO A 331 -31.77 -63.12 -9.84
CA PRO A 331 -32.68 -62.47 -10.78
C PRO A 331 -32.99 -61.02 -10.38
N LEU A 332 -33.13 -60.21 -11.43
CA LEU A 332 -33.57 -58.82 -11.47
C LEU A 332 -35.00 -58.63 -10.89
N PRO A 333 -35.25 -57.63 -10.02
CA PRO A 333 -36.61 -57.17 -9.75
C PRO A 333 -37.04 -56.07 -10.73
N THR A 334 -38.18 -56.33 -11.35
CA THR A 334 -38.92 -55.51 -12.31
C THR A 334 -39.43 -54.20 -11.73
N ASP A 335 -39.44 -53.17 -12.57
CA ASP A 335 -40.00 -51.83 -12.38
C ASP A 335 -41.38 -51.81 -11.71
N THR A 336 -41.56 -50.88 -10.77
CA THR A 336 -42.88 -50.38 -10.35
C THR A 336 -42.88 -48.84 -10.42
N PRO A 337 -43.93 -48.18 -10.96
CA PRO A 337 -43.87 -46.78 -11.37
C PRO A 337 -43.98 -45.80 -10.19
N VAL A 338 -43.18 -44.74 -10.23
CA VAL A 338 -43.23 -43.59 -9.32
C VAL A 338 -44.46 -42.72 -9.65
N PRO A 339 -45.30 -42.31 -8.67
CA PRO A 339 -46.40 -41.38 -8.90
C PRO A 339 -45.89 -39.95 -9.14
N PRO A 340 -46.56 -39.14 -9.98
CA PRO A 340 -46.15 -37.75 -10.22
C PRO A 340 -46.35 -36.90 -8.96
N THR A 341 -45.28 -36.23 -8.53
CA THR A 341 -45.32 -35.17 -7.52
C THR A 341 -46.18 -34.01 -8.03
N GLN A 342 -47.22 -33.71 -7.24
CA GLN A 342 -48.16 -32.61 -7.44
C GLN A 342 -47.45 -31.26 -7.18
N PRO A 343 -47.82 -30.16 -7.89
CA PRO A 343 -47.20 -28.85 -7.69
C PRO A 343 -47.52 -28.29 -6.30
N ALA A 344 -46.52 -27.66 -5.67
CA ALA A 344 -46.71 -26.92 -4.43
C ALA A 344 -47.75 -25.81 -4.63
N SER A 345 -48.76 -25.82 -3.75
CA SER A 345 -49.78 -24.78 -3.63
C SER A 345 -49.15 -23.42 -3.34
N ALA A 346 -49.59 -22.40 -4.08
CA ALA A 346 -49.31 -21.01 -3.78
C ALA A 346 -49.71 -20.68 -2.33
N ALA A 347 -48.78 -20.09 -1.58
CA ALA A 347 -49.08 -19.45 -0.31
C ALA A 347 -49.77 -18.12 -0.58
N SER A 348 -50.94 -17.92 0.03
CA SER A 348 -51.67 -16.65 0.05
C SER A 348 -50.81 -15.53 0.68
N PRO A 349 -50.96 -14.27 0.24
CA PRO A 349 -50.24 -13.14 0.83
C PRO A 349 -50.71 -12.89 2.27
N PRO A 350 -49.83 -12.44 3.18
CA PRO A 350 -50.25 -12.06 4.51
C PRO A 350 -51.16 -10.82 4.46
N THR A 351 -52.29 -10.95 5.14
CA THR A 351 -53.26 -9.90 5.44
C THR A 351 -52.58 -8.69 6.09
N SER A 352 -52.73 -7.51 5.49
CA SER A 352 -52.30 -6.24 6.08
C SER A 352 -53.16 -5.90 7.30
N THR A 353 -52.61 -6.03 8.50
CA THR A 353 -53.14 -5.35 9.68
C THR A 353 -52.73 -3.89 9.63
N SER A 354 -53.71 -3.00 9.43
CA SER A 354 -53.54 -1.55 9.54
C SER A 354 -53.16 -1.16 10.96
N LEU A 355 -51.96 -0.64 11.17
CA LEU A 355 -51.62 0.14 12.36
C LEU A 355 -52.34 1.50 12.29
N PRO A 356 -52.87 2.01 13.42
CA PRO A 356 -53.45 3.35 13.46
C PRO A 356 -52.36 4.42 13.29
N SER A 357 -52.66 5.43 12.47
CA SER A 357 -51.84 6.62 12.23
C SER A 357 -51.44 7.31 13.54
N PRO A 358 -50.17 7.73 13.72
CA PRO A 358 -49.84 8.67 14.77
C PRO A 358 -50.38 10.05 14.40
N THR A 359 -51.28 10.57 15.23
CA THR A 359 -51.70 11.97 15.22
C THR A 359 -50.50 12.87 15.47
N LEU A 360 -50.20 13.79 14.55
CA LEU A 360 -49.27 14.91 14.80
C LEU A 360 -49.79 15.74 15.98
N PRO A 361 -48.97 16.06 16.99
CA PRO A 361 -49.28 17.16 17.88
C PRO A 361 -49.03 18.49 17.18
N THR A 362 -50.04 19.36 17.26
CA THR A 362 -50.03 20.77 16.87
C THR A 362 -48.80 21.49 17.41
N ALA A 363 -48.13 22.25 16.54
CA ALA A 363 -47.00 23.10 16.89
C ALA A 363 -47.38 24.13 17.96
N GLY A 364 -46.86 23.95 19.17
CA GLY A 364 -46.77 25.00 20.17
C GLY A 364 -45.58 25.90 19.84
N ILE A 365 -45.80 27.22 19.87
CA ILE A 365 -44.74 28.23 19.72
C ILE A 365 -43.75 28.08 20.88
N VAL A 366 -42.55 27.57 20.59
CA VAL A 366 -41.43 27.54 21.52
C VAL A 366 -40.68 28.87 21.41
N ALA A 367 -40.60 29.58 22.53
CA ALA A 367 -39.77 30.78 22.66
C ALA A 367 -38.29 30.45 22.41
N PRO A 368 -37.50 31.34 21.76
CA PRO A 368 -36.10 31.05 21.48
C PRO A 368 -35.30 30.90 22.77
N SER A 369 -34.62 29.76 22.91
CA SER A 369 -33.59 29.55 23.94
C SER A 369 -32.34 30.39 23.64
N PRO A 370 -31.61 30.85 24.67
CA PRO A 370 -30.49 31.76 24.50
C PRO A 370 -29.33 31.11 23.76
N THR A 371 -28.73 31.89 22.85
CA THR A 371 -27.50 31.60 22.11
C THR A 371 -26.41 31.05 23.04
N PRO A 372 -25.70 29.96 22.69
CA PRO A 372 -24.50 29.57 23.41
C PRO A 372 -23.47 30.70 23.31
N GLY A 373 -23.08 31.24 24.46
CA GLY A 373 -22.02 32.23 24.56
C GLY A 373 -20.72 31.69 23.99
N ALA A 374 -19.96 32.55 23.31
CA ALA A 374 -18.64 32.24 22.78
C ALA A 374 -17.76 31.56 23.84
N ALA A 375 -17.05 30.51 23.42
CA ALA A 375 -16.06 29.84 24.25
C ALA A 375 -15.02 30.86 24.78
N PRO A 376 -14.59 30.76 26.05
CA PRO A 376 -13.57 31.64 26.58
C PRO A 376 -12.27 31.47 25.79
N ALA A 377 -11.63 32.59 25.46
CA ALA A 377 -10.32 32.60 24.82
C ALA A 377 -9.30 31.80 25.66
N PRO A 378 -8.37 31.06 25.04
CA PRO A 378 -7.35 30.33 25.76
C PRO A 378 -6.51 31.29 26.62
N PRO A 379 -6.04 30.87 27.81
CA PRO A 379 -5.19 31.70 28.65
C PRO A 379 -3.90 32.06 27.91
N ASN A 380 -3.46 33.31 28.05
CA ASN A 380 -2.19 33.78 27.51
C ASN A 380 -1.06 32.81 27.90
N PRO A 381 -0.13 32.48 26.98
CA PRO A 381 0.99 31.61 27.31
C PRO A 381 1.79 32.23 28.47
N PRO A 382 2.31 31.42 29.40
CA PRO A 382 3.00 31.92 30.56
C PRO A 382 4.24 32.74 30.16
N TYR A 383 4.46 33.88 30.83
CA TYR A 383 5.50 34.88 30.51
C TYR A 383 6.92 34.32 30.34
N TRP A 384 7.22 33.13 30.88
CA TRP A 384 8.52 32.49 30.69
C TRP A 384 8.76 32.00 29.25
N LEU A 385 7.71 31.68 28.47
CA LEU A 385 7.84 31.32 27.06
C LEU A 385 8.30 32.49 26.19
N LEU A 386 7.87 33.72 26.51
CA LEU A 386 8.36 34.95 25.86
C LEU A 386 9.84 35.19 26.20
N ILE A 387 10.26 34.89 27.42
CA ILE A 387 11.66 35.04 27.85
C ILE A 387 12.57 34.05 27.11
N ILE A 388 12.13 32.80 26.89
CA ILE A 388 12.89 31.80 26.13
C ILE A 388 13.00 32.20 24.65
N ALA A 389 11.92 32.68 24.03
CA ALA A 389 11.93 33.13 22.64
C ALA A 389 12.88 34.32 22.40
N VAL A 390 12.89 35.30 23.32
CA VAL A 390 13.79 36.46 23.24
C VAL A 390 15.25 36.06 23.50
N ALA A 391 15.51 35.14 24.43
CA ALA A 391 16.86 34.62 24.68
C ALA A 391 17.40 33.81 23.48
N GLY A 392 16.55 33.02 22.81
CA GLY A 392 16.92 32.26 21.61
C GLY A 392 17.29 33.15 20.43
N LEU A 393 16.53 34.23 20.20
CA LEU A 393 16.82 35.21 19.15
C LEU A 393 18.11 36.00 19.41
N ALA A 394 18.41 36.33 20.68
CA ALA A 394 19.67 36.99 21.04
C ALA A 394 20.89 36.07 20.81
N LEU A 395 20.79 34.78 21.12
CA LEU A 395 21.86 33.81 20.90
C LEU A 395 22.08 33.52 19.40
N ALA A 396 21.01 33.45 18.61
CA ALA A 396 21.11 33.33 17.15
C ALA A 396 21.79 34.56 16.51
N GLY A 397 21.48 35.77 16.99
CA GLY A 397 22.12 37.01 16.54
C GLY A 397 23.63 37.06 16.83
N VAL A 398 24.06 36.58 18.00
CA VAL A 398 25.48 36.49 18.36
C VAL A 398 26.21 35.44 17.52
N GLY A 399 25.57 34.30 17.23
CA GLY A 399 26.13 33.26 16.34
C GLY A 399 26.37 33.77 14.91
N VAL A 400 25.42 34.52 14.34
CA VAL A 400 25.56 35.12 13.00
C VAL A 400 26.63 36.22 12.96
N ALA A 401 26.77 37.00 14.04
CA ALA A 401 27.81 38.02 14.15
C ALA A 401 29.24 37.43 14.26
N LEU A 402 29.39 36.27 14.91
CA LEU A 402 30.67 35.56 15.03
C LEU A 402 31.06 34.82 13.74
N MET A 403 30.09 34.33 12.97
CA MET A 403 30.36 33.67 11.68
C MET A 403 30.75 34.64 10.55
N ARG A 404 30.42 35.94 10.66
CA ARG A 404 30.82 36.98 9.69
C ARG A 404 32.22 37.59 9.93
N ARG A 405 32.95 37.14 10.97
CA ARG A 405 34.29 37.65 11.33
C ARG A 405 35.42 36.63 11.12
N ARG A 406 35.23 35.62 10.27
CA ARG A 406 36.30 34.72 9.82
C ARG A 406 36.57 34.89 8.35
#